data_AF-A0A679FR60-F1
#
_entry.id   AF-A0A679FR60-F1
#
_cell.length_a   1.000
_cell.length_b   1.000
_cell.length_c   1.000
_cell.angle_alpha   90.00
_cell.angle_beta   90.00
_cell.angle_gamma   90.00
#
_symmetry.space_group_name_H-M   'P 1'
#
loop_
_entity.id
_entity.type
_entity.pdbx_description
1 polymer ?
#
loop_
_entity_poly.entity_id
_entity_poly.type
_entity_poly.pdbx_seq_one_letter_code
_entity_poly.pdbx_strand_id
1 'polypeptide(L)'
;MNLSNEFHPAPKPVKARKDKPKTRIREKKPKKRKKKLEVYKGRTIPSKKTRGKISKKDYEKAIEVYGPYCAECHSPYIEMHHVKPKGFSTGGRGVWRNLVPLCPEHHRGKTGVHQNRELMEKYQKRHEELYGPYYHCDKYDLFKMGLIPNTTDKEYEKFMEKEEENARRKGLQQMQGLETV
;
A
#
# COMPACT_ATOMS: atom_id res chain seq x y z
N MET A 1 -45.93 57.80 46.96
CA MET A 1 -44.58 58.21 46.54
C MET A 1 -43.78 56.93 46.31
N ASN A 2 -43.70 56.47 45.05
CA ASN A 2 -42.96 55.25 44.70
C ASN A 2 -41.53 55.65 44.34
N LEU A 3 -40.58 55.38 45.24
CA LEU A 3 -39.15 55.43 44.94
C LEU A 3 -38.80 54.20 44.10
N SER A 4 -38.64 54.39 42.79
CA SER A 4 -38.05 53.40 41.90
C SER A 4 -36.56 53.26 42.23
N ASN A 5 -36.21 52.20 42.97
CA ASN A 5 -34.84 51.71 43.04
C ASN A 5 -34.46 51.13 41.67
N GLU A 6 -33.91 51.97 40.80
CA GLU A 6 -33.29 51.52 39.56
C GLU A 6 -31.96 50.82 39.87
N PHE A 7 -31.98 49.49 39.83
CA PHE A 7 -30.77 48.67 39.88
C PHE A 7 -30.06 48.74 38.53
N HIS A 8 -28.95 49.49 38.47
CA HIS A 8 -28.06 49.54 37.31
C HIS A 8 -26.88 48.56 37.52
N PRO A 9 -26.90 47.34 36.95
CA PRO A 9 -25.78 46.42 37.09
C PRO A 9 -24.56 46.96 36.34
N ALA A 10 -23.41 47.01 37.03
CA ALA A 10 -22.15 47.46 36.43
C ALA A 10 -21.78 46.61 35.20
N PRO A 11 -21.31 47.22 34.10
CA PRO A 11 -20.92 46.49 32.90
C PRO A 11 -19.74 45.56 33.21
N LYS A 12 -19.84 44.30 32.76
CA LYS A 12 -18.78 43.30 32.96
C LYS A 12 -17.48 43.77 32.29
N PRO A 13 -16.31 43.54 32.90
CA PRO A 13 -15.03 43.94 32.31
C PRO A 13 -14.81 43.21 30.98
N VAL A 14 -14.78 43.98 29.90
CA VAL A 14 -14.49 43.46 28.55
C VAL A 14 -13.01 43.11 28.52
N LYS A 15 -12.69 41.81 28.45
CA LYS A 15 -11.30 41.34 28.29
C LYS A 15 -10.70 41.98 27.04
N ALA A 16 -9.64 42.77 27.21
CA ALA A 16 -8.87 43.31 26.10
C ALA A 16 -8.46 42.16 25.17
N ARG A 17 -8.89 42.21 23.91
CA ARG A 17 -8.44 41.26 22.88
C ARG A 17 -6.94 41.48 22.70
N LYS A 18 -6.14 40.49 23.12
CA LYS A 18 -4.72 40.44 22.74
C LYS A 18 -4.67 40.30 21.22
N ASP A 19 -4.21 41.36 20.54
CA ASP A 19 -3.92 41.32 19.11
C ASP A 19 -2.89 40.22 18.85
N LYS A 20 -3.32 39.16 18.16
CA LYS A 20 -2.41 38.10 17.73
C LYS A 20 -1.48 38.70 16.66
N PRO A 21 -0.15 38.56 16.77
CA PRO A 21 0.77 39.08 15.78
C PRO A 21 0.46 38.46 14.40
N LYS A 22 0.37 39.31 13.37
CA LYS A 22 0.10 38.92 11.98
C LYS A 22 1.07 37.81 11.56
N THR A 23 0.51 36.68 11.14
CA THR A 23 1.27 35.53 10.62
C THR A 23 2.14 35.98 9.44
N ARG A 24 3.46 35.79 9.53
CA ARG A 24 4.40 36.00 8.43
C ARG A 24 3.93 35.24 7.19
N ILE A 25 3.60 35.97 6.12
CA ILE A 25 3.24 35.39 4.82
C ILE A 25 4.49 34.68 4.29
N ARG A 26 4.51 33.34 4.34
CA ARG A 26 5.59 32.56 3.74
C ARG A 26 5.52 32.72 2.22
N GLU A 27 6.58 33.22 1.62
CA GLU A 27 6.73 33.26 0.16
C GLU A 27 6.50 31.86 -0.42
N LYS A 28 5.61 31.77 -1.41
CA LYS A 28 5.30 30.50 -2.08
C LYS A 28 6.54 30.06 -2.85
N LYS A 29 7.24 29.04 -2.34
CA LYS A 29 8.35 28.38 -3.05
C LYS A 29 7.93 28.06 -4.49
N PRO A 30 8.79 28.31 -5.49
CA PRO A 30 8.47 28.06 -6.90
C PRO A 30 8.04 26.60 -7.09
N LYS A 31 6.93 26.39 -7.79
CA LYS A 31 6.38 25.05 -8.04
C LYS A 31 7.42 24.24 -8.83
N LYS A 32 7.94 23.16 -8.23
CA LYS A 32 8.84 22.23 -8.94
C LYS A 32 8.18 21.78 -10.24
N ARG A 33 8.91 21.90 -11.37
CA ARG A 33 8.45 21.44 -12.69
C ARG A 33 8.04 19.97 -12.60
N LYS A 34 6.86 19.62 -13.13
CA LYS A 34 6.38 18.23 -13.16
C LYS A 34 7.34 17.40 -14.03
N LYS A 35 7.92 16.33 -13.48
CA LYS A 35 8.77 15.41 -14.23
C LYS A 35 7.93 14.73 -15.32
N LYS A 36 8.42 14.74 -16.56
CA LYS A 36 7.75 14.04 -17.68
C LYS A 36 7.66 12.55 -17.36
N LEU A 37 6.53 11.94 -17.67
CA LEU A 37 6.35 10.49 -17.56
C LEU A 37 7.24 9.79 -18.57
N GLU A 38 7.74 8.62 -18.20
CA GLU A 38 8.57 7.79 -19.07
C GLU A 38 7.70 7.18 -20.18
N VAL A 39 8.20 7.18 -21.40
CA VAL A 39 7.58 6.47 -22.54
C VAL A 39 8.47 5.28 -22.89
N TYR A 40 7.89 4.09 -22.93
CA TYR A 40 8.60 2.85 -23.27
C TYR A 40 7.85 2.14 -24.39
N LYS A 41 8.53 1.87 -25.52
CA LYS A 41 7.94 1.26 -26.73
C LYS A 41 6.60 1.90 -27.14
N GLY A 42 6.57 3.24 -27.20
CA GLY A 42 5.39 4.02 -27.58
C GLY A 42 4.29 4.10 -26.51
N ARG A 43 4.48 3.54 -25.31
CA ARG A 43 3.49 3.58 -24.22
C ARG A 43 3.97 4.45 -23.06
N THR A 44 3.10 5.34 -22.60
CA THR A 44 3.36 6.16 -21.41
C THR A 44 3.21 5.31 -20.14
N ILE A 45 4.28 5.21 -19.36
CA ILE A 45 4.30 4.45 -18.11
C ILE A 45 3.83 5.35 -16.95
N PRO A 46 2.83 4.93 -16.17
CA PRO A 46 2.37 5.71 -15.03
C PRO A 46 3.47 5.90 -13.98
N SER A 47 3.33 6.95 -13.17
CA SER A 47 4.32 7.25 -12.13
C SER A 47 4.46 6.09 -11.13
N LYS A 48 5.66 5.91 -10.56
CA LYS A 48 5.91 4.93 -9.48
C LYS A 48 4.94 5.10 -8.30
N LYS A 49 4.57 6.33 -7.97
CA LYS A 49 3.59 6.62 -6.90
C LYS A 49 2.23 6.03 -7.23
N THR A 50 1.78 6.18 -8.48
CA THR A 50 0.51 5.64 -8.99
C THR A 50 0.54 4.12 -8.98
N ARG A 51 1.60 3.51 -9.52
CA ARG A 51 1.74 2.06 -9.67
C ARG A 51 1.90 1.31 -8.34
N GLY A 52 2.50 1.96 -7.34
CA GLY A 52 2.59 1.43 -5.98
C GLY A 52 1.42 1.84 -5.08
N LYS A 53 0.32 2.38 -5.61
CA LYS A 53 -0.88 2.65 -4.81
C LYS A 53 -1.76 1.41 -4.90
N ILE A 54 -2.23 0.92 -3.76
CA ILE A 54 -3.23 -0.15 -3.69
C ILE A 54 -4.55 0.42 -4.20
N SER A 55 -5.10 -0.20 -5.25
CA SER A 55 -6.43 0.14 -5.76
C SER A 55 -7.52 -0.50 -4.88
N LYS A 56 -8.76 0.01 -4.95
CA LYS A 56 -9.89 -0.61 -4.24
C LYS A 56 -10.10 -2.06 -4.69
N LYS A 57 -10.01 -2.30 -6.00
CA LYS A 57 -10.10 -3.64 -6.61
C LYS A 57 -9.02 -4.58 -6.04
N ASP A 58 -7.77 -4.13 -5.97
CA ASP A 58 -6.68 -4.96 -5.44
C ASP A 58 -6.81 -5.22 -3.94
N TYR A 59 -7.31 -4.23 -3.19
CA TYR A 59 -7.61 -4.39 -1.77
C TYR A 59 -8.71 -5.45 -1.57
N GLU A 60 -9.84 -5.31 -2.25
CA GLU A 60 -10.97 -6.25 -2.16
C GLU A 60 -10.54 -7.66 -2.56
N LYS A 61 -9.77 -7.80 -3.65
CA LYS A 61 -9.26 -9.10 -4.07
C LYS A 61 -8.33 -9.74 -3.04
N ALA A 62 -7.49 -8.95 -2.37
CA ALA A 62 -6.65 -9.47 -1.29
C ALA A 62 -7.50 -9.97 -0.10
N ILE A 63 -8.60 -9.27 0.23
CA ILE A 63 -9.55 -9.70 1.27
C ILE A 63 -10.31 -10.96 0.87
N GLU A 64 -10.70 -11.12 -0.40
CA GLU A 64 -11.31 -12.37 -0.88
C GLU A 64 -10.39 -13.59 -0.67
N VAL A 65 -9.07 -13.39 -0.85
CA VAL A 65 -8.08 -14.48 -0.77
C VAL A 65 -7.66 -14.78 0.66
N TYR A 66 -7.43 -13.75 1.47
CA TYR A 66 -6.90 -13.89 2.85
C TYR A 66 -7.99 -13.89 3.93
N GLY A 67 -9.18 -13.38 3.62
CA GLY A 67 -10.18 -13.00 4.61
C GLY A 67 -9.98 -11.60 5.18
N PRO A 68 -10.95 -11.08 5.94
CA PRO A 68 -10.94 -9.72 6.49
C PRO A 68 -10.14 -9.58 7.80
N TYR A 69 -9.22 -10.50 8.06
CA TYR A 69 -8.49 -10.58 9.34
C TYR A 69 -6.97 -10.56 9.12
N CYS A 70 -6.23 -10.24 10.17
CA CYS A 70 -4.77 -10.29 10.15
C CYS A 70 -4.28 -11.70 9.86
N ALA A 71 -3.39 -11.85 8.89
CA ALA A 71 -2.83 -13.15 8.50
C ALA A 71 -1.93 -13.81 9.57
N GLU A 72 -1.51 -13.08 10.62
CA GLU A 72 -0.73 -13.62 11.74
C GLU A 72 -1.59 -13.96 12.96
N CYS A 73 -2.49 -13.04 13.38
CA CYS A 73 -3.23 -13.19 14.64
C CYS A 73 -4.76 -13.11 14.53
N HIS A 74 -5.30 -13.08 13.31
CA HIS A 74 -6.74 -13.03 13.04
C HIS A 74 -7.49 -11.83 13.65
N SER A 75 -6.78 -10.77 14.05
CA SER A 75 -7.42 -9.52 14.46
C SER A 75 -8.21 -8.89 13.30
N PRO A 76 -9.41 -8.32 13.55
CA PRO A 76 -10.21 -7.65 12.52
C PRO A 76 -9.67 -6.27 12.13
N TYR A 77 -8.75 -5.70 12.90
CA TYR A 77 -8.19 -4.37 12.64
C TYR A 77 -6.99 -4.49 11.71
N ILE A 78 -7.22 -4.42 10.40
CA ILE A 78 -6.19 -4.69 9.39
C ILE A 78 -5.71 -3.44 8.65
N GLU A 79 -4.45 -3.49 8.23
CA GLU A 79 -3.80 -2.61 7.29
C GLU A 79 -3.20 -3.46 6.17
N MET A 80 -3.25 -2.95 4.93
CA MET A 80 -2.77 -3.72 3.79
C MET A 80 -1.27 -3.48 3.58
N HIS A 81 -0.48 -4.53 3.81
CA HIS A 81 0.97 -4.49 3.68
C HIS A 81 1.41 -4.91 2.27
N HIS A 82 2.46 -4.27 1.74
CA HIS A 82 3.11 -4.72 0.51
C HIS A 82 4.23 -5.70 0.85
N VAL A 83 4.08 -6.97 0.49
CA VAL A 83 5.04 -8.04 0.81
C VAL A 83 6.41 -7.77 0.20
N LYS A 84 6.46 -7.31 -1.06
CA LYS A 84 7.64 -6.63 -1.61
C LYS A 84 7.50 -5.13 -1.32
N PRO A 85 8.40 -4.51 -0.53
CA PRO A 85 8.27 -3.12 -0.17
C PRO A 85 8.29 -2.15 -1.36
N LYS A 86 7.61 -1.01 -1.19
CA LYS A 86 7.60 0.13 -2.12
C LYS A 86 8.89 0.96 -2.02
N GLY A 87 10.06 0.31 -2.07
CA GLY A 87 11.38 0.95 -1.94
C GLY A 87 11.97 1.44 -3.26
N PHE A 88 13.02 2.27 -3.20
CA PHE A 88 13.74 2.76 -4.39
C PHE A 88 14.38 1.63 -5.20
N SER A 89 14.97 0.64 -4.52
CA SER A 89 15.66 -0.51 -5.13
C SER A 89 14.78 -1.75 -5.36
N THR A 90 13.81 -2.03 -4.50
CA THR A 90 13.06 -3.31 -4.48
C THR A 90 11.71 -3.30 -5.22
N GLY A 91 11.08 -2.13 -5.37
CA GLY A 91 10.12 -1.89 -6.45
C GLY A 91 8.71 -2.50 -6.39
N GLY A 92 8.21 -3.01 -5.26
CA GLY A 92 6.88 -3.65 -5.20
C GLY A 92 5.71 -2.77 -5.65
N ARG A 93 4.72 -3.39 -6.33
CA ARG A 93 3.52 -2.72 -6.87
C ARG A 93 2.30 -2.95 -6.00
N GLY A 94 1.28 -2.11 -6.20
CA GLY A 94 0.01 -2.18 -5.47
C GLY A 94 -0.96 -3.24 -6.00
N VAL A 95 -0.44 -4.34 -6.57
CA VAL A 95 -1.21 -5.46 -7.12
C VAL A 95 -1.60 -6.43 -6.02
N TRP A 96 -2.80 -7.02 -6.08
CA TRP A 96 -3.32 -7.86 -4.99
C TRP A 96 -2.43 -9.03 -4.58
N ARG A 97 -1.71 -9.65 -5.53
CA ARG A 97 -0.74 -10.73 -5.28
C ARG A 97 0.47 -10.29 -4.44
N ASN A 98 0.72 -8.99 -4.30
CA ASN A 98 1.76 -8.42 -3.46
C ASN A 98 1.25 -7.98 -2.09
N LEU A 99 -0.01 -8.25 -1.76
CA LEU A 99 -0.66 -7.71 -0.56
C LEU A 99 -0.91 -8.80 0.47
N VAL A 100 -0.78 -8.42 1.74
CA VAL A 100 -1.21 -9.22 2.87
C VAL A 100 -1.89 -8.34 3.93
N PRO A 101 -3.06 -8.72 4.46
CA PRO A 101 -3.70 -8.00 5.55
C PRO A 101 -3.01 -8.29 6.89
N LEU A 102 -2.54 -7.25 7.57
CA LEU A 102 -1.87 -7.36 8.87
C LEU A 102 -2.44 -6.35 9.85
N CYS A 103 -2.54 -6.70 11.13
CA CYS A 103 -2.93 -5.72 12.14
C CYS A 103 -1.80 -4.70 12.40
N PRO A 104 -2.08 -3.54 13.02
CA PRO A 104 -1.05 -2.53 13.31
C PRO A 104 0.21 -3.08 14.01
N GLU A 105 0.07 -4.05 14.92
CA GLU A 105 1.20 -4.67 15.60
C GLU A 105 2.04 -5.54 14.64
N HIS A 106 1.41 -6.45 13.88
CA HIS A 106 2.12 -7.28 12.90
C HIS A 106 2.53 -6.53 11.63
N HIS A 107 2.02 -5.32 11.40
CA HIS A 107 2.45 -4.47 10.30
C HIS A 107 3.68 -3.64 10.70
N ARG A 108 3.53 -2.78 11.72
CA ARG A 108 4.51 -1.74 12.10
C ARG A 108 5.00 -1.82 13.55
N GLY A 109 4.41 -2.70 14.37
CA GLY A 109 4.77 -2.89 15.77
C GLY A 109 6.12 -3.60 15.94
N LYS A 110 6.42 -3.99 17.18
CA LYS A 110 7.72 -4.60 17.52
C LYS A 110 7.89 -5.96 16.86
N THR A 111 6.79 -6.69 16.73
CA THR A 111 6.72 -8.00 16.06
C THR A 111 6.40 -7.88 14.57
N GLY A 112 6.26 -6.65 14.05
CA GLY A 112 5.75 -6.41 12.72
C GLY A 112 6.75 -6.65 11.60
N VAL A 113 6.23 -6.92 10.40
CA VAL A 113 7.02 -7.20 9.18
C VAL A 113 8.01 -6.09 8.81
N HIS A 114 7.78 -4.83 9.20
CA HIS A 114 8.75 -3.75 8.97
C HIS A 114 9.98 -3.82 9.91
N GLN A 115 9.86 -4.50 11.06
CA GLN A 115 10.91 -4.63 12.07
C GLN A 115 11.53 -6.04 12.08
N ASN A 116 10.76 -7.05 11.67
CA ASN A 116 11.18 -8.44 11.64
C ASN A 116 11.49 -8.89 10.20
N ARG A 117 12.79 -9.01 9.91
CA ARG A 117 13.29 -9.45 8.59
C ARG A 117 12.89 -10.89 8.26
N GLU A 118 12.94 -11.81 9.23
CA GLU A 118 12.57 -13.21 9.03
C GLU A 118 11.09 -13.33 8.67
N LEU A 119 10.23 -12.55 9.32
CA LEU A 119 8.80 -12.51 9.00
C LEU A 119 8.57 -11.94 7.59
N MET A 120 9.29 -10.89 7.21
CA MET A 120 9.23 -10.37 5.84
C MET A 120 9.66 -11.42 4.81
N GLU A 121 10.77 -12.11 5.03
CA GLU A 121 11.28 -13.15 4.14
C GLU A 121 10.32 -14.35 4.06
N LYS A 122 9.70 -14.75 5.18
CA LYS A 122 8.63 -15.76 5.21
C LYS A 122 7.48 -15.39 4.29
N TYR A 123 7.01 -14.13 4.34
CA TYR A 123 5.95 -13.66 3.45
C TYR A 123 6.38 -13.62 1.98
N GLN A 124 7.60 -13.16 1.69
CA GLN A 124 8.12 -13.11 0.32
C GLN A 124 8.21 -14.52 -0.27
N LYS A 125 8.77 -15.47 0.49
CA LYS A 125 8.85 -16.87 0.10
C LYS A 125 7.46 -17.48 -0.13
N ARG A 126 6.54 -17.29 0.80
CA ARG A 126 5.15 -17.78 0.67
C ARG A 126 4.47 -17.22 -0.58
N HIS A 127 4.63 -15.93 -0.87
CA HIS A 127 4.03 -15.31 -2.06
C HIS A 127 4.65 -15.82 -3.35
N GLU A 128 5.96 -16.04 -3.38
CA GLU A 128 6.65 -16.65 -4.52
C GLU A 128 6.21 -18.10 -4.75
N GLU A 129 5.98 -18.87 -3.68
CA GLU A 129 5.45 -20.24 -3.75
C GLU A 129 4.00 -20.31 -4.24
N LEU A 130 3.19 -19.28 -3.94
CA LEU A 130 1.79 -19.23 -4.34
C LEU A 130 1.59 -18.67 -5.75
N TYR A 131 2.30 -17.59 -6.09
CA TYR A 131 2.03 -16.77 -7.27
C TYR A 131 3.19 -16.70 -8.26
N GLY A 132 4.31 -17.35 -7.94
CA GLY A 132 5.54 -17.24 -8.71
C GLY A 132 6.36 -15.99 -8.39
N PRO A 133 7.57 -15.88 -8.96
CA PRO A 133 8.56 -14.84 -8.61
C PRO A 133 8.09 -13.41 -8.94
N TYR A 134 7.12 -13.28 -9.86
CA TYR A 134 6.61 -11.99 -10.34
C TYR A 134 5.39 -11.47 -9.57
N TYR A 135 5.04 -12.06 -8.42
CA TYR A 135 3.88 -11.67 -7.60
C TYR A 135 3.80 -10.17 -7.25
N HIS A 136 4.95 -9.47 -7.28
CA HIS A 136 5.10 -8.07 -6.91
C HIS A 136 5.10 -7.10 -8.11
N CYS A 137 5.10 -7.62 -9.34
CA CYS A 137 5.17 -6.86 -10.58
C CYS A 137 3.77 -6.48 -11.07
N ASP A 138 3.66 -5.32 -11.73
CA ASP A 138 2.45 -5.00 -12.52
C ASP A 138 2.70 -5.23 -14.01
N LYS A 139 1.64 -5.08 -14.82
CA LYS A 139 1.71 -5.21 -16.28
C LYS A 139 2.78 -4.35 -16.97
N TYR A 140 3.14 -3.20 -16.40
CA TYR A 140 4.18 -2.35 -16.98
C TYR A 140 5.59 -2.88 -16.67
N ASP A 141 5.79 -3.51 -15.51
CA ASP A 141 7.06 -4.20 -15.21
C ASP A 141 7.25 -5.38 -16.16
N LEU A 142 6.24 -6.25 -16.27
CA LEU A 142 6.29 -7.42 -17.15
C LEU A 142 6.51 -7.04 -18.61
N PHE A 143 5.85 -5.97 -19.08
CA PHE A 143 6.05 -5.46 -20.44
C PHE A 143 7.48 -4.94 -20.66
N LYS A 144 8.07 -4.26 -19.68
CA LYS A 144 9.47 -3.81 -19.74
C LYS A 144 10.47 -4.96 -19.70
N MET A 145 10.14 -6.03 -18.96
CA MET A 145 10.92 -7.27 -18.92
C MET A 145 10.77 -8.11 -20.20
N GLY A 146 9.82 -7.77 -21.08
CA GLY A 146 9.55 -8.55 -22.30
C GLY A 146 8.79 -9.85 -22.05
N LEU A 147 8.17 -10.01 -20.87
CA LEU A 147 7.43 -11.21 -20.49
C LEU A 147 6.01 -11.23 -21.04
N ILE A 148 5.46 -10.05 -21.35
CA ILE A 148 4.16 -9.90 -22.01
C ILE A 148 4.28 -8.97 -23.22
N PRO A 149 3.46 -9.16 -24.27
CA PRO A 149 3.60 -8.40 -25.52
C PRO A 149 3.08 -6.96 -25.42
N ASN A 150 2.20 -6.67 -24.46
CA ASN A 150 1.61 -5.34 -24.26
C ASN A 150 1.13 -5.15 -22.81
N THR A 151 0.64 -3.94 -22.49
CA THR A 151 0.21 -3.56 -21.13
C THR A 151 -1.30 -3.70 -20.91
N THR A 152 -1.96 -4.66 -21.58
CA THR A 152 -3.38 -4.94 -21.35
C THR A 152 -3.57 -5.82 -20.11
N ASP A 153 -4.72 -5.70 -19.45
CA ASP A 153 -5.00 -6.51 -18.26
C ASP A 153 -5.15 -8.00 -18.61
N LYS A 154 -5.63 -8.31 -19.83
CA LYS A 154 -5.75 -9.68 -20.33
C LYS A 154 -4.40 -10.40 -20.41
N GLU A 155 -3.40 -9.77 -21.03
CA GLU A 155 -2.06 -10.36 -21.13
C GLU A 155 -1.37 -10.47 -19.77
N TYR A 156 -1.63 -9.52 -18.87
CA TYR A 156 -1.13 -9.56 -17.50
C TYR A 156 -1.70 -10.74 -16.72
N GLU A 157 -3.03 -10.90 -16.68
CA GLU A 157 -3.63 -12.01 -15.93
C GLU A 157 -3.29 -13.37 -16.56
N LYS A 158 -3.29 -13.48 -17.90
CA LYS A 158 -2.86 -14.71 -18.58
C LYS A 158 -1.43 -15.13 -18.18
N PHE A 159 -0.52 -14.17 -18.05
CA PHE A 159 0.84 -14.45 -17.59
C PHE A 159 0.84 -14.90 -16.12
N MET A 160 0.15 -14.16 -15.24
CA MET A 160 0.14 -14.46 -13.81
C MET A 160 -0.54 -15.80 -13.49
N GLU A 161 -1.62 -16.16 -14.19
CA GLU A 161 -2.29 -17.47 -14.06
C GLU A 161 -1.34 -18.63 -14.41
N LYS A 162 -0.53 -18.46 -15.46
CA LYS A 162 0.50 -19.44 -15.82
C LYS A 162 1.61 -19.54 -14.76
N GLU A 163 2.01 -18.42 -14.17
CA GLU A 163 2.99 -18.42 -13.08
C GLU A 163 2.44 -19.10 -11.82
N GLU A 164 1.17 -18.88 -11.48
CA GLU A 164 0.49 -19.60 -10.40
C GLU A 164 0.42 -21.12 -10.68
N GLU A 165 0.10 -21.53 -11.91
CA GLU A 165 0.11 -22.93 -12.31
C GLU A 165 1.51 -23.55 -12.18
N ASN A 166 2.53 -22.85 -12.65
CA ASN A 166 3.93 -23.26 -12.51
C ASN A 166 4.34 -23.41 -11.04
N ALA A 167 3.94 -22.46 -10.19
CA ALA A 167 4.23 -22.47 -8.77
C ALA A 167 3.55 -23.64 -8.06
N ARG A 168 2.26 -23.89 -8.34
CA ARG A 168 1.52 -25.07 -7.85
C ARG A 168 2.18 -26.38 -8.28
N ARG A 169 2.56 -26.50 -9.56
CA ARG A 169 3.23 -27.69 -10.09
C ARG A 169 4.57 -27.94 -9.40
N LYS A 170 5.36 -26.89 -9.18
CA LYS A 170 6.64 -26.98 -8.47
C LYS A 170 6.44 -27.42 -7.01
N GLY A 171 5.42 -26.89 -6.33
CA GLY A 171 5.07 -27.31 -4.97
C GLY A 171 4.67 -28.79 -4.90
N LEU A 172 3.87 -29.27 -5.87
CA LEU A 172 3.49 -30.69 -5.96
C LEU A 172 4.72 -31.60 -6.14
N GLN A 173 5.64 -31.23 -7.03
CA GLN A 173 6.86 -32.00 -7.29
C GLN A 173 7.78 -32.05 -6.06
N GLN A 174 7.87 -30.97 -5.28
CA GLN A 174 8.65 -30.95 -4.04
C GLN A 174 8.05 -31.87 -2.98
N MET A 175 6.72 -31.95 -2.87
CA MET A 175 6.07 -32.89 -1.95
C MET A 175 6.26 -34.34 -2.37
N GLN A 176 6.13 -34.66 -3.66
CA GLN A 176 6.31 -36.02 -4.19
C GLN A 176 7.78 -36.49 -4.13
N GLY A 177 8.74 -35.57 -4.27
CA GLY A 177 10.17 -35.88 -4.12
C GLY A 177 10.62 -36.11 -2.67
N LEU A 178 9.82 -35.74 -1.67
CA LEU A 178 10.07 -36.00 -0.25
C LEU A 178 9.57 -37.38 0.21
N GLU A 179 8.71 -38.04 -0.56
CA GLU A 179 8.20 -39.40 -0.26
C GLU A 179 9.12 -40.53 -0.77
N THR A 180 10.25 -40.20 -1.40
CA THR A 180 11.17 -41.18 -2.02
C THR A 180 12.58 -41.21 -1.41
N VAL A 181 12.76 -40.65 -0.21
CA VAL A 181 14.04 -40.71 0.54
C VAL A 181 13.85 -41.37 1.90
#